data_AF-A0A2V5MG15-F1
#
_entry.id   AF-A0A2V5MG15-F1
#
_cell.length_a   1.000
_cell.length_b   1.000
_cell.length_c   1.000
_cell.angle_alpha   90.00
_cell.angle_beta   90.00
_cell.angle_gamma   90.00
#
_symmetry.space_group_name_H-M   'P 1'
#
loop_
_entity.id
_entity.type
_entity.pdbx_description
1 polymer ?
#
loop_
_entity_poly.entity_id
_entity_poly.type
_entity_poly.pdbx_seq_one_letter_code
_entity_poly.pdbx_strand_id
1 'polypeptide(L)'
;MFALATSNYEYRPDEYVTVANGISPDERYAITAHGGGQLGYDNFHLYFTDAMTGKNIGPLEEIVETLDTSANAFSAKWSSDSKQVIIIYRVDRHAPLKAVTYRVAGRRARCTKGPFDVTGEELIKYWHDHSTPAASPKIFGTPLHRG
;
A
#
# COMPACT_ATOMS: atom_id res chain seq x y z
N MET A 1 5.51 -22.50 8.27
CA MET A 1 5.12 -21.08 8.46
C MET A 1 6.41 -20.29 8.63
N PHE A 2 6.81 -19.50 7.64
CA PHE A 2 8.03 -18.68 7.71
C PHE A 2 7.70 -17.39 8.44
N ALA A 3 8.37 -17.13 9.57
CA ALA A 3 8.34 -15.80 10.18
C ALA A 3 9.17 -14.86 9.30
N LEU A 4 8.51 -14.09 8.43
CA LEU A 4 9.17 -13.05 7.66
C LEU A 4 9.63 -11.94 8.61
N ALA A 5 10.88 -11.49 8.49
CA ALA A 5 11.41 -10.35 9.23
C ALA A 5 10.54 -9.10 9.02
N THR A 6 10.60 -8.16 9.96
CA THR A 6 10.04 -6.81 9.80
C THR A 6 10.71 -6.14 8.60
N SER A 7 9.91 -5.54 7.72
CA SER A 7 10.36 -4.85 6.52
C SER A 7 10.14 -3.36 6.68
N ASN A 8 11.25 -2.63 6.83
CA ASN A 8 11.24 -1.19 7.06
C ASN A 8 11.89 -0.45 5.88
N TYR A 9 11.52 0.82 5.70
CA TYR A 9 12.07 1.67 4.65
C TYR A 9 12.32 3.10 5.16
N GLU A 10 13.50 3.64 4.89
CA GLU A 10 13.84 5.04 5.16
C GLU A 10 13.41 5.90 3.97
N TYR A 11 12.32 6.62 4.13
CA TYR A 11 11.79 7.52 3.10
C TYR A 11 12.56 8.85 3.07
N ARG A 12 12.86 9.35 1.87
CA ARG A 12 13.29 10.74 1.68
C ARG A 12 12.10 11.70 1.85
N PRO A 13 12.38 13.01 2.07
CA PRO A 13 11.36 14.04 1.96
C PRO A 13 10.60 13.93 0.63
N ASP A 14 9.26 14.01 0.69
CA ASP A 14 8.34 13.89 -0.45
C ASP A 14 8.47 12.59 -1.27
N GLU A 15 9.07 11.54 -0.71
CA GLU A 15 9.19 10.24 -1.38
C GLU A 15 7.98 9.35 -1.08
N TYR A 16 7.14 9.16 -2.09
CA TYR A 16 5.98 8.27 -2.03
C TYR A 16 6.26 7.01 -2.85
N VAL A 17 6.27 5.86 -2.18
CA VAL A 17 6.68 4.59 -2.79
C VAL A 17 5.46 3.72 -3.02
N THR A 18 5.23 3.29 -4.25
CA THR A 18 4.09 2.43 -4.61
C THR A 18 4.17 1.07 -3.91
N VAL A 19 3.05 0.63 -3.32
CA VAL A 19 2.95 -0.70 -2.70
C VAL A 19 2.89 -1.82 -3.74
N ALA A 20 3.02 -3.08 -3.32
CA ALA A 20 2.91 -4.20 -4.25
C ALA A 20 1.53 -4.21 -4.93
N ASN A 21 1.51 -4.27 -6.27
CA ASN A 21 0.32 -4.12 -7.10
C ASN A 21 -0.48 -2.84 -6.84
N GLY A 22 0.19 -1.77 -6.40
CA GLY A 22 -0.44 -0.53 -5.97
C GLY A 22 -1.14 0.27 -7.07
N ILE A 23 -0.79 0.06 -8.35
CA ILE A 23 -1.36 0.80 -9.49
C ILE A 23 -2.69 0.17 -9.91
N SER A 24 -3.72 0.99 -10.11
CA SER A 24 -5.02 0.54 -10.59
C SER A 24 -4.93 0.01 -12.03
N PRO A 25 -5.79 -0.95 -12.44
CA PRO A 25 -5.79 -1.48 -13.80
C PRO A 25 -5.97 -0.44 -14.92
N ASP A 26 -6.63 0.68 -14.64
CA ASP A 26 -6.77 1.80 -15.57
C ASP A 26 -5.61 2.81 -15.51
N GLU A 27 -4.60 2.54 -14.68
CA GLU A 27 -3.37 3.34 -14.46
C GLU A 27 -3.61 4.75 -13.93
N ARG A 28 -4.83 5.07 -13.46
CA ARG A 28 -5.18 6.41 -12.99
C ARG A 28 -4.80 6.66 -11.54
N TYR A 29 -4.75 5.60 -10.73
CA TYR A 29 -4.56 5.71 -9.29
C TYR A 29 -3.47 4.76 -8.81
N ALA A 30 -2.80 5.16 -7.74
CA ALA A 30 -1.83 4.34 -7.06
C ALA A 30 -2.10 4.34 -5.56
N ILE A 31 -1.69 3.26 -4.90
CA ILE A 31 -1.53 3.19 -3.45
C ILE A 31 -0.04 3.31 -3.15
N THR A 32 0.32 4.32 -2.37
CA THR A 32 1.72 4.64 -2.04
C THR A 32 1.90 4.70 -0.54
N ALA A 33 3.08 4.32 -0.05
CA ALA A 33 3.47 4.47 1.34
C ALA A 33 4.46 5.64 1.48
N HIS A 34 4.37 6.34 2.61
CA HIS A 34 5.34 7.35 3.03
C HIS A 34 5.34 7.46 4.55
N GLY A 35 6.51 7.72 5.12
CA GLY A 35 6.70 8.03 6.53
C GLY A 35 8.01 8.78 6.72
N GLY A 36 8.40 9.00 7.96
CA GLY A 36 9.63 9.68 8.34
C GLY A 36 10.48 8.87 9.31
N GLY A 37 11.66 9.41 9.61
CA GLY A 37 12.62 8.75 10.49
C GLY A 37 13.37 7.60 9.82
N GLN A 38 14.44 7.13 10.48
CA GLN A 38 15.39 6.15 9.92
C GLN A 38 14.73 4.81 9.53
N LEU A 39 13.58 4.47 10.12
CA LEU A 39 12.82 3.25 9.83
C LEU A 39 11.45 3.54 9.21
N GLY A 40 11.14 4.80 8.87
CA GLY A 40 9.91 5.18 8.20
C GLY A 40 8.65 5.17 9.08
N TYR A 41 8.77 5.03 10.40
CA TYR A 41 7.61 4.95 11.31
C TYR A 41 6.98 6.31 11.62
N ASP A 42 7.74 7.41 11.53
CA ASP A 42 7.24 8.72 11.96
C ASP A 42 6.16 9.20 10.98
N ASN A 43 4.93 9.38 11.46
CA ASN A 43 3.78 9.74 10.60
C ASN A 43 3.62 8.83 9.38
N PHE A 44 3.91 7.54 9.54
CA PHE A 44 3.73 6.56 8.48
C PHE A 44 2.25 6.43 8.08
N HIS A 45 1.96 6.54 6.79
CA HIS A 45 0.64 6.26 6.24
C HIS A 45 0.74 5.63 4.86
N LEU A 46 -0.33 4.95 4.47
CA LEU A 46 -0.62 4.73 3.06
C LEU A 46 -1.46 5.87 2.52
N TYR A 47 -1.28 6.16 1.24
CA TYR A 47 -1.89 7.29 0.55
C TYR A 47 -2.53 6.82 -0.74
N PHE A 48 -3.68 7.41 -1.05
CA PHE A 48 -4.28 7.37 -2.36
C PHE A 48 -3.63 8.46 -3.22
N THR A 49 -3.11 8.09 -4.38
CA THR A 49 -2.28 8.96 -5.21
C THR A 49 -2.78 8.96 -6.65
N ASP A 50 -2.69 10.10 -7.31
CA ASP A 50 -2.90 10.23 -8.76
C ASP A 50 -1.67 9.65 -9.47
N ALA A 51 -1.82 8.48 -10.10
CA ALA A 51 -0.68 7.75 -10.67
C ALA A 51 -0.07 8.45 -11.89
N MET A 52 -0.84 9.31 -12.57
CA MET A 52 -0.34 10.04 -13.75
C MET A 52 0.58 11.19 -13.36
N THR A 53 0.31 11.81 -12.21
CA THR A 53 1.02 13.03 -11.76
C THR A 53 1.91 12.81 -10.54
N GLY A 54 1.77 11.67 -9.86
CA GLY A 54 2.39 11.42 -8.55
C GLY A 54 1.77 12.25 -7.42
N LYS A 55 0.70 13.00 -7.67
CA LYS A 55 0.09 13.87 -6.68
C LYS A 55 -0.65 13.05 -5.62
N ASN A 56 -0.24 13.19 -4.37
CA ASN A 56 -0.98 12.67 -3.22
C ASN A 56 -2.40 13.28 -3.17
N ILE A 57 -3.42 12.42 -3.17
CA ILE A 57 -4.83 12.81 -3.10
C ILE A 57 -5.29 12.84 -1.63
N GLY A 58 -4.79 11.92 -0.81
CA GLY A 58 -5.06 11.88 0.63
C GLY A 58 -4.66 10.55 1.28
N PRO A 59 -4.49 10.53 2.61
CA PRO A 59 -4.18 9.31 3.36
C PRO A 59 -5.35 8.31 3.34
N LEU A 60 -5.01 7.04 3.54
CA LEU A 60 -5.93 5.94 3.80
C LEU A 60 -6.05 5.76 5.32
N GLU A 61 -6.91 6.59 5.93
CA GLU A 61 -7.01 6.81 7.38
C GLU A 61 -7.33 5.55 8.21
N GLU A 62 -7.92 4.52 7.60
CA GLU A 62 -8.26 3.28 8.30
C GLU A 62 -7.08 2.31 8.47
N ILE A 63 -5.90 2.64 7.94
CA ILE A 63 -4.66 1.86 8.08
C ILE A 63 -3.74 2.61 9.04
N VAL A 64 -3.94 2.38 10.33
CA VAL A 64 -3.23 3.08 11.42
C VAL A 64 -2.18 2.19 12.08
N GLU A 65 -2.55 0.94 12.38
CA GLU A 65 -1.66 -0.01 13.04
C GLU A 65 -0.94 -0.83 11.98
N THR A 66 0.39 -0.71 11.87
CA THR A 66 1.19 -1.52 10.95
C THR A 66 2.45 -2.05 11.62
N LEU A 67 2.83 -3.28 11.27
CA LEU A 67 4.10 -3.86 11.71
C LEU A 67 5.27 -3.32 10.87
N ASP A 68 5.02 -3.14 9.58
CA ASP A 68 6.00 -2.84 8.54
C ASP A 68 5.80 -1.42 8.02
N THR A 69 6.89 -0.81 7.54
CA THR A 69 6.84 0.49 6.85
C THR A 69 7.25 0.37 5.40
N SER A 70 7.90 -0.71 4.96
CA SER A 70 8.22 -0.89 3.54
C SER A 70 6.96 -1.06 2.70
N ALA A 71 6.86 -0.34 1.58
CA ALA A 71 5.69 -0.37 0.71
C ALA A 71 5.37 -1.78 0.18
N ASN A 72 6.38 -2.64 -0.04
CA ASN A 72 6.18 -4.03 -0.48
C ASN A 72 5.66 -4.98 0.61
N ALA A 73 5.58 -4.56 1.87
CA ALA A 73 4.90 -5.33 2.92
C ALA A 73 3.36 -5.22 2.81
N PHE A 74 2.87 -4.30 2.00
CA PHE A 74 1.47 -4.08 1.71
C PHE A 74 1.16 -4.58 0.30
N SER A 75 -0.01 -5.20 0.12
CA SER A 75 -0.49 -5.62 -1.20
C SER A 75 -1.84 -4.99 -1.51
N ALA A 76 -1.96 -4.38 -2.69
CA ALA A 76 -3.20 -3.82 -3.20
C ALA A 76 -3.82 -4.77 -4.24
N LYS A 77 -5.01 -5.29 -3.93
CA LYS A 77 -5.80 -6.10 -4.85
C LYS A 77 -6.93 -5.26 -5.43
N TRP A 78 -6.74 -4.78 -6.65
CA TRP A 78 -7.72 -4.00 -7.38
C TRP A 78 -8.81 -4.86 -8.02
N SER A 79 -10.03 -4.31 -8.09
CA SER A 79 -11.05 -4.83 -9.02
C SER A 79 -10.64 -4.49 -10.47
N SER A 80 -11.03 -5.35 -11.42
CA SER A 80 -10.71 -5.15 -12.84
C SER A 80 -11.23 -3.84 -13.43
N ASP A 81 -12.30 -3.28 -12.87
CA ASP A 81 -12.87 -2.00 -13.27
C ASP A 81 -12.25 -0.79 -12.55
N SER A 82 -11.21 -0.99 -11.72
CA SER A 82 -10.52 0.03 -10.93
C SER A 82 -11.40 0.79 -9.92
N LYS A 83 -12.62 0.31 -9.64
CA LYS A 83 -13.56 0.97 -8.71
C LYS A 83 -13.43 0.51 -7.26
N GLN A 84 -12.68 -0.55 -7.00
CA GLN A 84 -12.43 -1.05 -5.66
C GLN A 84 -10.99 -1.51 -5.50
N VAL A 85 -10.46 -1.36 -4.29
CA VAL A 85 -9.16 -1.89 -3.90
C VAL A 85 -9.23 -2.47 -2.51
N ILE A 86 -8.62 -3.63 -2.32
CA ILE A 86 -8.40 -4.24 -1.00
C ILE A 86 -6.91 -4.11 -0.68
N ILE A 87 -6.60 -3.50 0.46
CA ILE A 87 -5.23 -3.44 0.99
C ILE A 87 -5.06 -4.52 2.05
N ILE A 88 -4.01 -5.32 1.94
CA ILE A 88 -3.70 -6.44 2.84
C ILE A 88 -2.33 -6.21 3.46
N TYR A 89 -2.20 -6.38 4.78
CA TYR A 89 -1.00 -6.02 5.53
C TYR A 89 -0.88 -6.76 6.87
N ARG A 90 0.29 -6.64 7.50
CA ARG A 90 0.58 -7.18 8.84
C ARG A 90 0.47 -6.10 9.92
N VAL A 91 -0.03 -6.49 11.08
CA VAL A 91 -0.01 -5.68 12.31
C VAL A 91 0.87 -6.29 13.40
N ASP A 92 1.09 -7.60 13.34
CA ASP A 92 1.96 -8.36 14.23
C ASP A 92 2.49 -9.60 13.50
N ARG A 93 3.58 -10.20 13.98
CA ARG A 93 4.23 -11.37 13.34
C ARG A 93 3.44 -12.66 13.52
N HIS A 94 2.57 -12.72 14.52
CA HIS A 94 1.82 -13.90 14.94
C HIS A 94 0.30 -13.71 14.82
N ALA A 95 -0.17 -12.48 14.59
CA ALA A 95 -1.57 -12.21 14.30
C ALA A 95 -1.96 -12.55 12.85
N PRO A 96 -3.26 -12.75 12.57
CA PRO A 96 -3.77 -12.78 11.20
C PRO A 96 -3.40 -11.52 10.42
N LEU A 97 -3.31 -11.64 9.09
CA LEU A 97 -3.25 -10.47 8.20
C LEU A 97 -4.50 -9.61 8.41
N LYS A 98 -4.34 -8.29 8.31
CA LYS A 98 -5.46 -7.35 8.24
C LYS A 98 -5.75 -6.97 6.80
N ALA A 99 -7.01 -6.60 6.55
CA ALA A 99 -7.38 -5.98 5.30
C ALA A 99 -8.38 -4.83 5.47
N VAL A 100 -8.33 -3.86 4.55
CA VAL A 100 -9.31 -2.79 4.39
C VAL A 100 -9.73 -2.71 2.92
N THR A 101 -11.01 -2.54 2.65
CA THR A 101 -11.58 -2.37 1.32
C THR A 101 -12.04 -0.94 1.12
N TYR A 102 -11.66 -0.37 -0.02
CA TYR A 102 -12.05 0.96 -0.44
C TYR A 102 -12.83 0.90 -1.75
N ARG A 103 -13.83 1.77 -1.87
CA ARG A 103 -14.44 2.13 -3.14
C ARG A 103 -13.79 3.41 -3.67
N VAL A 104 -13.41 3.39 -4.94
CA VAL A 104 -12.86 4.54 -5.65
C VAL A 104 -13.96 5.23 -6.44
N ALA A 105 -14.21 6.49 -6.14
CA ALA A 105 -15.17 7.32 -6.85
C ALA A 105 -14.81 8.80 -6.73
N GLY A 106 -14.91 9.55 -7.85
CA GLY A 106 -14.71 10.99 -7.86
C GLY A 106 -13.33 11.43 -7.31
N ARG A 107 -12.26 10.74 -7.69
CA ARG A 107 -10.88 10.95 -7.18
C ARG A 107 -10.77 10.83 -5.66
N ARG A 108 -11.50 9.90 -5.04
CA ARG A 108 -11.37 9.57 -3.62
C ARG A 108 -11.45 8.06 -3.42
N ALA A 109 -10.67 7.54 -2.48
CA ALA A 109 -10.88 6.24 -1.88
C ALA A 109 -11.77 6.42 -0.64
N ARG A 110 -12.89 5.70 -0.56
CA ARG A 110 -13.78 5.68 0.60
C ARG A 110 -13.78 4.29 1.19
N CYS A 111 -13.45 4.15 2.47
CA CYS A 111 -13.54 2.86 3.12
C CYS A 111 -14.98 2.34 3.05
N THR A 112 -15.11 1.08 2.63
CA THR A 112 -16.39 0.36 2.61
C THR A 112 -16.39 -0.82 3.58
N LYS A 113 -15.22 -1.31 3.98
CA LYS A 113 -15.08 -2.41 4.94
C LYS A 113 -13.68 -2.42 5.58
N GLY A 114 -13.62 -2.61 6.89
CA GLY A 114 -12.38 -2.89 7.62
C GLY A 114 -11.95 -1.76 8.58
N PRO A 115 -10.82 -1.96 9.29
CA PRO A 115 -9.93 -3.12 9.20
C PRO A 115 -10.59 -4.42 9.70
N PHE A 116 -10.29 -5.55 9.06
CA PHE A 116 -10.78 -6.88 9.45
C PHE A 116 -9.69 -7.95 9.35
N ASP A 117 -9.80 -9.00 10.15
CA ASP A 117 -8.91 -10.17 10.07
C ASP A 117 -9.19 -10.97 8.79
N VAL A 118 -8.15 -11.24 8.03
CA VAL A 118 -8.23 -12.06 6.83
C VAL A 118 -8.29 -13.52 7.24
N THR A 119 -9.44 -14.16 7.01
CA THR A 119 -9.66 -15.59 7.27
C THR A 119 -9.72 -16.43 6.01
N GLY A 120 -9.89 -15.82 4.83
CA GLY A 120 -9.98 -16.51 3.55
C GLY A 120 -8.60 -16.80 2.94
N GLU A 121 -8.39 -18.04 2.50
CA GLU A 121 -7.13 -18.50 1.90
C GLU A 121 -6.72 -17.68 0.67
N GLU A 122 -7.69 -17.19 -0.11
CA GLU A 122 -7.43 -16.42 -1.33
C GLU A 122 -6.62 -15.14 -1.05
N LEU A 123 -7.01 -14.37 -0.03
CA LEU A 123 -6.33 -13.11 0.30
C LEU A 123 -5.00 -13.36 1.02
N ILE A 124 -4.91 -14.42 1.82
CA ILE A 124 -3.66 -14.86 2.46
C ILE A 124 -2.64 -15.24 1.37
N LYS A 125 -3.05 -16.10 0.43
CA LYS A 125 -2.21 -16.50 -0.69
C LYS A 125 -1.82 -15.31 -1.56
N TYR A 126 -2.78 -14.44 -1.88
CA TYR A 126 -2.50 -13.23 -2.65
C TYR A 126 -1.43 -12.36 -1.99
N TRP A 127 -1.49 -12.13 -0.68
CA TRP A 127 -0.47 -11.38 0.03
C TRP A 127 0.88 -12.11 -0.01
N HIS A 128 0.93 -13.42 0.22
CA HIS A 128 2.18 -14.19 0.15
C HIS A 128 2.85 -14.16 -1.24
N ASP A 129 2.06 -14.17 -2.31
CA ASP A 129 2.58 -14.18 -3.68
C ASP A 129 3.13 -12.82 -4.12
N HIS A 130 2.67 -11.72 -3.53
CA HIS A 130 2.94 -10.36 -4.02
C HIS A 130 3.67 -9.47 -3.02
N SER A 131 3.52 -9.70 -1.72
CA SER A 131 4.32 -8.99 -0.72
C SER A 131 5.74 -9.54 -0.71
N THR A 132 6.72 -8.64 -0.63
CA THR A 132 8.13 -9.02 -0.56
C THR A 132 8.86 -8.12 0.44
N PRO A 133 9.81 -8.65 1.21
CA PRO A 133 10.64 -7.82 2.09
C PRO A 133 11.63 -6.94 1.33
N ALA A 134 11.85 -7.18 0.02
CA ALA A 134 12.73 -6.37 -0.81
C ALA A 134 12.20 -4.94 -0.98
N ALA A 135 13.10 -3.96 -1.11
CA ALA A 135 12.73 -2.57 -1.34
C ALA A 135 11.91 -2.43 -2.64
N SER A 136 10.85 -1.62 -2.60
CA SER A 136 10.03 -1.35 -3.78
C SER A 136 10.81 -0.55 -4.81
N PRO A 137 10.67 -0.85 -6.11
CA PRO A 137 11.18 0.03 -7.16
C PRO A 137 10.49 1.40 -7.06
N LYS A 138 11.26 2.47 -7.25
CA LYS A 138 10.70 3.82 -7.35
C LYS A 138 9.90 3.91 -8.64
N ILE A 139 8.61 4.20 -8.53
CA ILE A 139 7.75 4.42 -9.70
C ILE A 139 7.52 5.91 -9.96
N PHE A 140 7.65 6.76 -8.92
CA PHE A 140 7.44 8.20 -9.01
C PHE A 140 8.63 8.97 -8.42
N GLY A 141 8.99 10.09 -9.05
CA GLY A 141 10.13 10.94 -8.66
C GLY A 141 11.31 10.95 -9.64
N THR A 142 11.31 10.13 -10.69
CA THR A 142 12.12 10.42 -11.88
C THR A 142 11.35 11.45 -12.70
N PRO A 143 11.95 12.60 -13.08
CA PRO A 143 11.32 13.47 -14.06
C PRO A 143 10.95 12.59 -15.26
N LEU A 144 9.69 12.60 -15.68
CA LEU A 144 9.37 12.20 -17.05
C LEU A 144 10.15 13.18 -17.92
N HIS A 145 11.34 12.78 -18.38
CA HIS A 145 11.99 13.46 -19.48
C HIS A 145 10.98 13.39 -20.63
N ARG A 146 10.28 14.51 -20.85
CA ARG A 146 9.62 14.77 -22.12
C ARG A 146 10.76 14.97 -23.13
N GLY A 147 11.20 13.86 -23.73
CA GLY A 147 11.95 13.83 -24.97
C GLY A 147 11.01 13.60 -26.13
#